data_AF-A0A4R3A8Z4-F1
#
_entry.id   AF-A0A4R3A8Z4-F1
#
_cell.length_a   1.000
_cell.length_b   1.000
_cell.length_c   1.000
_cell.angle_alpha   90.00
_cell.angle_beta   90.00
_cell.angle_gamma   90.00
#
_symmetry.space_group_name_H-M   'P 1'
#
loop_
_entity.id
_entity.type
_entity.pdbx_description
1 polymer ?
#
loop_
_entity_poly.entity_id
_entity_poly.type
_entity_poly.pdbx_seq_one_letter_code
_entity_poly.pdbx_strand_id
1 'polypeptide(L)' 'MWKKLTEALPPVGLVVDTKIDDAAGARNEQKLKRNGNLWFVPDGSTYVYYEPTHWRTAA' A
#
# COMPACT_ATOMS: atom_id res chain seq x y z
N MET A 1 -6.64 2.43 -11.53
CA MET A 1 -6.37 3.84 -11.16
C MET A 1 -5.86 3.89 -9.73
N TRP A 2 -4.92 4.78 -9.41
CA TRP A 2 -4.40 4.98 -8.06
C TRP A 2 -5.41 5.75 -7.20
N LYS A 3 -5.53 5.36 -5.92
CA LYS A 3 -6.39 6.00 -4.90
C LYS A 3 -5.53 6.42 -3.72
N LYS A 4 -5.77 7.62 -3.16
CA LYS A 4 -5.09 8.06 -1.94
C LYS A 4 -5.64 7.33 -0.72
N LEU A 5 -4.77 6.99 0.23
CA LEU A 5 -5.23 6.36 1.48
C LEU A 5 -6.15 7.26 2.31
N THR A 6 -5.99 8.57 2.19
CA THR A 6 -6.88 9.56 2.84
C THR A 6 -8.29 9.60 2.24
N GLU A 7 -8.47 9.11 1.01
CA GLU A 7 -9.77 9.08 0.32
C GLU A 7 -10.46 7.73 0.52
N ALA A 8 -9.71 6.64 0.36
CA ALA A 8 -10.22 5.29 0.53
C ALA A 8 -9.07 4.37 0.92
N LEU A 9 -9.33 3.46 1.85
CA LEU A 9 -8.39 2.42 2.24
C LEU A 9 -8.70 1.14 1.45
N PRO A 10 -7.69 0.32 1.11
CA PRO A 10 -7.96 -0.99 0.53
C PRO A 10 -8.65 -1.91 1.56
N PRO A 11 -9.44 -2.88 1.09
CA PRO A 11 -9.92 -3.96 1.94
C PRO A 11 -8.78 -4.64 2.70
N VAL A 12 -9.04 -5.01 3.95
CA VAL A 12 -8.08 -5.76 4.77
C VAL A 12 -7.78 -7.11 4.11
N GLY A 13 -6.50 -7.50 4.08
CA GLY A 13 -6.04 -8.76 3.51
C GLY A 13 -5.92 -8.79 1.98
N LEU A 14 -6.44 -7.79 1.26
CA LEU A 14 -6.29 -7.71 -0.19
C LEU A 14 -4.89 -7.25 -0.57
N VAL A 15 -4.21 -8.01 -1.43
CA VAL A 15 -2.93 -7.60 -2.02
C VAL A 15 -3.20 -6.52 -3.08
N VAL A 16 -2.54 -5.37 -2.92
CA VAL A 16 -2.68 -4.19 -3.77
C VAL A 16 -1.31 -3.67 -4.17
N ASP A 17 -1.20 -3.04 -5.33
CA ASP A 17 -0.01 -2.25 -5.64
C ASP A 17 -0.06 -0.99 -4.75
N THR A 18 1.08 -0.63 -4.15
CA THR A 18 1.23 0.53 -3.28
C THR A 18 2.39 1.39 -3.72
N LYS A 19 2.37 2.68 -3.38
CA LYS A 19 3.50 3.59 -3.53
C LYS A 19 3.46 4.72 -2.50
N ILE A 20 4.61 5.34 -2.27
CA ILE A 20 4.69 6.70 -1.73
C ILE A 20 4.82 7.66 -2.91
N ASP A 21 4.03 8.71 -2.94
CA ASP A 21 4.05 9.75 -3.96
C ASP A 21 3.98 11.10 -3.24
N ASP A 22 5.13 11.77 -3.18
CA ASP A 22 5.33 13.02 -2.47
C ASP A 22 6.09 14.02 -3.37
N ALA A 23 6.50 15.17 -2.83
CA ALA A 23 7.20 16.20 -3.60
C ALA A 23 8.52 15.72 -4.24
N ALA A 24 9.10 14.61 -3.77
CA ALA A 24 10.29 13.98 -4.33
C ALA A 24 9.96 12.90 -5.39
N GLY A 25 8.68 12.72 -5.71
CA GLY A 25 8.20 11.76 -6.71
C GLY A 25 7.74 10.43 -6.13
N ALA A 26 7.55 9.44 -7.01
CA ALA A 26 7.11 8.10 -6.65
C ALA A 26 8.27 7.23 -6.13
N ARG A 27 8.07 6.58 -4.99
CA ARG A 27 9.03 5.66 -4.36
C ARG A 27 8.34 4.53 -3.62
N ASN A 28 9.12 3.53 -3.22
CA ASN A 28 8.67 2.34 -2.49
C ASN A 28 7.49 1.63 -3.17
N GLU A 29 7.52 1.57 -4.50
CA GLU A 29 6.49 0.89 -5.30
C GLU A 29 6.57 -0.62 -5.11
N GLN A 30 5.56 -1.21 -4.46
CA GLN A 30 5.52 -2.66 -4.21
C GLN A 30 4.12 -3.16 -3.88
N LYS A 31 3.92 -4.48 -3.98
CA LYS A 31 2.66 -5.13 -3.59
C LYS A 31 2.62 -5.35 -2.08
N LEU A 32 1.58 -4.86 -1.42
CA LEU A 32 1.36 -5.03 0.02
C LEU A 32 -0.10 -5.39 0.30
N LYS A 33 -0.37 -5.93 1.48
CA LYS A 33 -1.72 -6.13 2.01
C LYS A 33 -1.88 -5.38 3.33
N ARG A 34 -3.00 -4.70 3.50
CA ARG A 34 -3.30 -3.97 4.74
C ARG A 34 -3.90 -4.92 5.78
N ASN A 35 -3.44 -4.85 7.03
CA ASN A 35 -4.09 -5.51 8.16
C ASN A 35 -4.04 -4.59 9.39
N GLY A 36 -5.20 -4.09 9.83
CA GLY A 36 -5.27 -2.98 10.79
C GLY A 36 -4.56 -1.74 10.24
N ASN A 37 -3.59 -1.22 11.01
CA ASN A 37 -2.75 -0.07 10.64
C ASN A 37 -1.38 -0.48 10.07
N LEU A 38 -1.18 -1.77 9.81
CA LEU A 38 0.09 -2.31 9.30
C LEU A 38 -0.03 -2.74 7.85
N TRP A 39 1.11 -2.73 7.15
CA TRP A 39 1.24 -3.10 5.76
C TRP A 39 2.21 -4.26 5.61
N PHE A 40 1.69 -5.41 5.20
CA PHE A 40 2.45 -6.65 5.09
C PHE A 40 2.81 -6.94 3.63
N VAL A 41 3.93 -7.62 3.42
CA VAL A 41 4.21 -8.27 2.13
C VAL A 41 3.13 -9.30 1.78
N PRO A 42 2.96 -9.70 0.51
CA PRO A 42 1.81 -10.51 0.08
C PRO A 42 1.66 -11.83 0.86
N ASP A 43 2.76 -12.52 1.16
CA ASP A 43 2.77 -13.76 1.94
C ASP A 43 2.44 -13.54 3.44
N GLY A 44 2.57 -12.32 3.95
CA GLY A 44 2.34 -11.97 5.35
C GLY A 44 3.50 -12.27 6.30
N SER A 45 4.67 -12.64 5.78
CA SER A 45 5.84 -13.01 6.59
C SER A 45 6.44 -11.82 7.35
N THR A 46 6.34 -10.62 6.79
CA THR A 46 6.86 -9.37 7.39
C THR A 46 5.99 -8.16 7.06
N TYR A 47 6.24 -7.04 7.73
CA TYR A 47 5.60 -5.76 7.48
C TYR A 47 6.62 -4.65 7.21
N VAL A 48 6.17 -3.59 6.54
CA VAL A 48 7.00 -2.41 6.27
C VAL A 48 6.80 -1.34 7.35
N TYR A 49 7.86 -0.58 7.62
CA TYR A 49 7.86 0.51 8.62
C TYR A 49 7.40 1.86 8.07
N TYR A 50 6.72 1.87 6.93
CA TYR A 50 6.19 3.09 6.32
C TYR A 50 4.73 2.89 5.93
N GLU A 51 3.96 3.97 5.91
CA GLU A 51 2.63 3.98 5.32
C GLU A 51 2.73 4.43 3.86
N PRO A 52 2.20 3.67 2.88
CA PRO A 52 2.05 4.16 1.52
C PRO A 52 1.17 5.41 1.48
N THR A 53 1.15 6.13 0.36
CA THR A 53 0.22 7.26 0.17
C THR A 53 -0.90 6.88 -0.79
N HIS A 54 -0.63 5.95 -1.70
CA HIS A 54 -1.54 5.52 -2.74
C HIS A 54 -1.58 4.00 -2.85
N TRP A 55 -2.73 3.49 -3.31
CA TRP A 55 -2.92 2.09 -3.66
C TRP A 55 -3.77 1.94 -4.92
N ARG A 56 -3.68 0.77 -5.55
CA ARG A 56 -4.62 0.31 -6.59
C ARG A 56 -4.73 -1.21 -6.56
N THR A 57 -5.81 -1.76 -7.10
CA THR A 57 -5.93 -3.21 -7.29
C THR A 57 -4.71 -3.73 -8.02
N ALA A 58 -4.04 -4.73 -7.43
CA ALA A 58 -2.92 -5.41 -8.06
C ALA A 58 -3.40 -6.07 -9.36
N ALA A 59 -2.70 -5.79 -10.46
CA ALA A 59 -2.76 -6.63 -11.65
C ALA A 59 -1.92 -7.90 -11.44
#